data_AF-A0A6J1AWI3-F1
#
_entry.id   AF-A0A6J1AWI3-F1
#
_cell.length_a   1.000
_cell.length_b   1.000
_cell.length_c   1.000
_cell.angle_alpha   90.00
_cell.angle_beta   90.00
_cell.angle_gamma   90.00
#
_symmetry.space_group_name_H-M   'P 1'
#
loop_
_entity.id
_entity.type
_entity.pdbx_description
1 polymer ?
#
loop_
_entity_poly.entity_id
_entity_poly.type
_entity_poly.pdbx_seq_one_letter_code
_entity_poly.pdbx_strand_id
1 'polypeptide(L)' 'MEACDNLSGADLSALMNEAAMAALEEKLTSTGISETSWTIKTFHFERALSKISPSVSDKQKQFYRVLSESFKAA' A
#
# COMPACT_ATOMS: atom_id res chain seq x y z
N MET A 1 9.26 0.85 -10.21
CA MET A 1 8.91 0.45 -8.83
C MET A 1 8.79 1.71 -7.98
N GLU A 2 7.98 2.68 -8.43
CA GLU A 2 7.86 4.03 -7.80
C GLU A 2 6.50 4.20 -7.10
N ALA A 3 5.54 3.30 -7.33
CA ALA A 3 4.17 3.46 -6.86
C ALA A 3 4.01 3.35 -5.33
N CYS A 4 5.02 2.78 -4.64
CA CYS A 4 5.05 2.69 -3.18
C CYS A 4 5.94 3.76 -2.55
N ASP A 5 6.53 4.65 -3.35
CA ASP A 5 7.31 5.75 -2.80
C ASP A 5 6.41 6.57 -1.88
N ASN A 6 6.99 7.09 -0.81
CA ASN A 6 6.30 7.94 0.16
C ASN A 6 5.22 7.27 1.03
N LEU A 7 4.93 5.98 0.83
CA LEU A 7 4.07 5.20 1.70
C LEU A 7 4.79 4.88 3.03
N SER A 8 4.09 5.10 4.14
CA SER A 8 4.52 4.65 5.47
C SER A 8 4.25 3.15 5.67
N GLY A 9 4.72 2.58 6.78
CA GLY A 9 4.41 1.18 7.11
C GLY A 9 2.89 0.91 7.24
N ALA A 10 2.12 1.87 7.73
CA ALA A 10 0.66 1.75 7.80
C ALA A 10 0.02 1.74 6.40
N ASP A 11 0.53 2.56 5.48
CA ASP A 11 0.05 2.62 4.10
C ASP A 11 0.36 1.33 3.35
N LEU A 12 1.56 0.77 3.55
CA LEU A 12 1.94 -0.54 2.98
C LEU A 12 1.07 -1.68 3.53
N SER A 13 0.72 -1.63 4.81
CA SER A 13 -0.22 -2.60 5.41
C SER A 13 -1.61 -2.46 4.79
N ALA A 14 -2.10 -1.24 4.59
CA ALA A 14 -3.38 -0.99 3.95
C ALA A 14 -3.38 -1.45 2.48
N LEU A 15 -2.29 -1.22 1.75
CA LEU A 15 -2.09 -1.70 0.39
C LEU A 15 -2.19 -3.21 0.27
N MET A 16 -1.53 -3.95 1.17
CA MET A 16 -1.59 -5.41 1.18
C MET A 16 -3.02 -5.90 1.48
N ASN A 17 -3.70 -5.29 2.45
CA ASN A 17 -5.08 -5.65 2.79
C ASN A 17 -6.03 -5.41 1.61
N GLU A 18 -5.90 -4.27 0.92
CA GLU A 18 -6.72 -3.94 -0.24
C GLU A 18 -6.44 -4.90 -1.41
N ALA A 19 -5.19 -5.28 -1.65
CA ALA A 19 -4.84 -6.28 -2.67
C ALA A 19 -5.40 -7.68 -2.32
N ALA A 20 -5.39 -8.06 -1.04
CA ALA A 20 -6.00 -9.31 -0.57
C ALA A 20 -7.52 -9.31 -0.77
N MET A 21 -8.20 -8.19 -0.48
CA MET A 21 -9.63 -8.02 -0.71
C MET A 21 -9.97 -8.06 -2.20
N ALA A 22 -9.17 -7.43 -3.05
CA ALA A 22 -9.34 -7.52 -4.51
C ALA A 22 -9.24 -8.97 -5.01
N ALA A 23 -8.30 -9.75 -4.46
CA ALA A 23 -8.17 -11.19 -4.77
C ALA A 23 -9.36 -12.02 -4.28
N LEU A 24 -9.93 -11.66 -3.11
CA LEU A 24 -11.14 -12.30 -2.61
C LEU A 24 -12.33 -12.05 -3.52
N GLU A 25 -12.51 -10.80 -3.96
CA GLU A 25 -13.58 -10.41 -4.87
C GLU A 25 -13.48 -11.13 -6.23
N GLU A 26 -12.28 -11.26 -6.80
CA GLU A 26 -12.03 -12.05 -8.03
C GLU A 26 -12.51 -13.50 -7.85
N LYS A 27 -12.15 -14.12 -6.72
CA LYS A 27 -12.54 -15.50 -6.41
C LYS A 27 -14.06 -15.65 -6.25
N LEU A 28 -14.71 -14.71 -5.55
CA LEU A 28 -16.16 -14.78 -5.29
C LEU A 28 -17.00 -14.51 -6.55
N THR A 29 -16.48 -13.72 -7.50
CA THR A 29 -17.17 -13.37 -8.75
C THR A 29 -16.94 -14.38 -9.87
N SER A 30 -15.91 -15.22 -9.76
CA SER A 30 -15.65 -16.32 -10.70
C SER A 30 -16.74 -17.39 -10.58
N THR A 31 -17.60 -17.51 -11.59
CA THR A 31 -18.76 -18.41 -11.62
C THR A 31 -18.40 -19.90 -11.73
N GLY A 32 -17.13 -20.22 -11.97
CA GLY A 32 -16.61 -21.59 -11.97
C GLY A 32 -15.96 -21.94 -10.65
N ILE A 33 -16.18 -23.15 -10.15
CA ILE A 33 -15.38 -23.76 -9.07
C ILE A 33 -13.99 -24.03 -9.65
N SER A 34 -13.20 -22.98 -9.83
CA SER A 34 -11.80 -23.12 -10.19
C SER A 34 -11.04 -23.40 -8.90
N GLU A 35 -10.44 -24.59 -8.79
CA GLU A 35 -9.50 -24.94 -7.71
C GLU A 35 -8.23 -24.08 -7.71
N THR A 36 -8.16 -23.06 -8.56
CA THR A 36 -7.07 -22.08 -8.54
C THR A 36 -6.90 -21.50 -7.14
N SER A 37 -5.71 -21.74 -6.59
CA SER A 37 -5.26 -21.19 -5.31
C SER A 37 -5.55 -19.69 -5.24
N TRP A 38 -6.13 -19.25 -4.12
CA TRP A 38 -6.36 -17.85 -3.83
C TRP A 38 -5.02 -17.15 -3.63
N THR A 39 -4.49 -16.58 -4.72
CA THR A 39 -3.16 -15.98 -4.78
C THR A 39 -3.29 -14.52 -5.15
N ILE A 40 -2.61 -13.64 -4.41
CA ILE A 40 -2.52 -12.23 -4.74
C ILE A 40 -1.56 -12.08 -5.94
N LYS A 41 -2.06 -11.50 -7.04
CA LYS A 41 -1.32 -11.26 -8.28
C LYS A 41 -1.05 -9.76 -8.47
N THR A 42 -0.19 -9.41 -9.41
CA THR A 42 0.21 -8.02 -9.70
C THR A 42 -0.98 -7.08 -9.91
N PHE A 43 -2.01 -7.49 -10.65
CA PHE A 43 -3.17 -6.63 -10.93
C PHE A 43 -4.01 -6.30 -9.67
N HIS A 44 -3.96 -7.15 -8.63
CA HIS A 44 -4.58 -6.83 -7.34
C HIS A 44 -3.86 -5.67 -6.66
N PHE A 45 -2.52 -5.63 -6.76
CA PHE A 45 -1.74 -4.49 -6.29
C PHE A 45 -2.00 -3.25 -7.13
N GLU A 46 -2.15 -3.35 -8.45
CA GLU A 46 -2.50 -2.21 -9.31
C GLU A 46 -3.86 -1.59 -8.89
N ARG A 47 -4.87 -2.44 -8.64
CA ARG A 47 -6.18 -2.00 -8.13
C ARG A 47 -6.11 -1.41 -6.72
N ALA A 48 -5.24 -1.95 -5.87
CA ALA A 48 -5.04 -1.43 -4.52
C ALA A 48 -4.31 -0.07 -4.55
N LEU A 49 -3.28 0.07 -5.38
CA LEU A 49 -2.51 1.31 -5.56
C LEU A 49 -3.38 2.46 -6.09
N SER A 50 -4.45 2.19 -6.84
CA SER A 50 -5.38 3.26 -7.25
C SER A 50 -6.26 3.78 -6.11
N LYS A 51 -6.28 3.11 -4.96
CA LYS A 51 -7.11 3.47 -3.78
C LYS A 51 -6.29 3.99 -2.61
N ILE A 52 -5.04 3.56 -2.48
CA ILE A 52 -4.16 3.94 -1.38
C ILE A 52 -3.41 5.23 -1.70
N SER A 53 -3.35 6.13 -0.73
CA SER A 53 -2.54 7.34 -0.77
C SER A 53 -1.65 7.41 0.48
N PRO A 54 -0.47 8.08 0.42
CA PRO A 54 0.35 8.30 1.60
C PRO A 54 -0.45 8.92 2.76
N SER A 55 -0.37 8.33 3.96
CA SER A 55 -0.98 8.92 5.16
C SER A 55 -0.14 10.03 5.78
N VAL A 56 1.15 10.08 5.44
CA VAL A 56 2.06 11.13 5.89
C VAL A 56 2.34 12.10 4.76
N SER A 57 1.92 13.35 4.92
CA SER A 57 2.15 14.40 3.94
C SER A 57 3.62 14.81 3.85
N ASP A 58 4.02 15.33 2.69
CA ASP A 58 5.39 15.83 2.48
C ASP A 58 5.76 16.97 3.43
N LYS A 59 4.79 17.81 3.79
CA LYS A 59 4.98 18.88 4.79
C LYS A 59 5.35 18.30 6.15
N GLN A 60 4.70 17.21 6.59
CA GLN A 60 5.04 16.55 7.86
C GLN A 60 6.45 15.93 7.79
N LYS A 61 6.78 15.27 6.68
CA LYS A 61 8.13 14.70 6.47
C LYS A 61 9.22 15.77 6.55
N GLN A 62 9.00 16.90 5.86
CA GLN A 62 9.95 18.02 5.89
C GLN A 62 10.08 18.63 7.28
N PHE A 63 8.96 18.84 7.98
CA PHE A 63 8.97 19.38 9.34
C PHE A 63 9.82 18.51 10.28
N TYR A 64 9.56 17.20 10.31
CA TYR A 64 10.30 16.29 11.18
C TYR A 64 11.76 16.09 10.75
N ARG A 65 12.08 16.20 9.45
CA ARG A 65 13.48 16.22 8.97
C ARG A 65 14.24 17.41 9.57
N VAL A 66 13.72 18.63 9.39
CA VAL A 66 14.35 19.85 9.92
C VAL A 66 14.47 19.80 11.45
N LEU A 67 13.42 19.34 12.12
CA LEU A 67 13.43 19.15 13.57
C LEU A 67 14.55 18.20 13.99
N SER A 68 14.66 17.03 13.34
CA SER A 68 15.70 16.04 13.64
C SER A 68 17.11 16.59 13.44
N GLU A 69 17.33 17.42 12.42
CA GLU A 69 18.63 18.05 12.15
C GLU A 69 18.98 19.08 13.22
N SER A 70 18.01 19.87 13.69
CA SER A 70 18.22 20.87 14.73
C SER A 70 18.62 20.29 16.10
N PHE A 71 18.30 19.02 16.36
CA PHE A 71 18.61 18.32 17.61
C PHE A 71 19.79 17.35 17.50
N LYS A 72 20.45 17.23 16.34
CA LYS A 72 21.69 16.46 16.24
C LYS A 72 22.76 17.21 17.04
N ALA A 73 23.25 16.59 18.11
CA ALA A 73 24.42 17.08 18.84
C ALA A 73 25.63 17.14 17.89
N ALA A 74 26.46 18.18 18.06
CA ALA A 74 27.68 18.40 17.28
C ALA A 74 28.69 17.25 17.43
#